data_AF-A0A2N8S4F0-F1
#
_entry.id   AF-A0A2N8S4F0-F1
#
_cell.length_a   1.000
_cell.length_b   1.000
_cell.length_c   1.000
_cell.angle_alpha   90.00
_cell.angle_beta   90.00
_cell.angle_gamma   90.00
#
_symmetry.space_group_name_H-M   'P 1'
#
loop_
_entity.id
_entity.type
_entity.pdbx_description
1 polymer ?
#
loop_
_entity_poly.entity_id
_entity_poly.type
_entity_poly.pdbx_seq_one_letter_code
_entity_poly.pdbx_strand_id
1 'polypeptide(L)'
;MTTHPARGFGYWSLKVFAVALALFGLAMAAGGLWLVALGGSWYYLPAGIGILASGAMLFLLRIQGVWLYWLVFLATLAWALWEVGAQPWPLVPRLVAPTVIALLTLLYVPTLRRHSK
;
A
#
# COMPACT_ATOMS: atom_id res chain seq x y z
N MET A 1 -37.40 -1.11 16.23
CA MET A 1 -36.74 -1.83 15.11
C MET A 1 -35.48 -1.07 14.75
N THR A 2 -34.32 -1.52 15.23
CA THR A 2 -33.02 -0.90 14.94
C THR A 2 -32.55 -1.38 13.56
N THR A 3 -32.71 -0.55 12.53
CA THR A 3 -32.16 -0.83 11.20
C THR A 3 -30.64 -0.68 11.28
N HIS A 4 -29.92 -1.80 11.36
CA HIS A 4 -28.47 -1.81 11.11
C HIS A 4 -28.25 -1.22 9.71
N PRO A 5 -27.45 -0.14 9.55
CA PRO A 5 -27.11 0.33 8.21
C PRO A 5 -26.41 -0.82 7.48
N ALA A 6 -27.05 -1.32 6.43
CA ALA A 6 -26.48 -2.37 5.60
C ALA A 6 -25.12 -1.88 5.10
N ARG A 7 -24.06 -2.59 5.46
CA ARG A 7 -22.69 -2.30 4.99
C ARG A 7 -22.70 -2.36 3.46
N GLY A 8 -22.67 -1.20 2.81
CA GLY A 8 -22.78 -1.09 1.35
C GLY A 8 -21.58 -1.67 0.61
N PHE A 9 -21.72 -1.84 -0.71
CA PHE A 9 -20.68 -2.41 -1.59
C PHE A 9 -19.29 -1.79 -1.38
N GLY A 10 -19.21 -0.46 -1.24
CA GLY A 10 -17.95 0.26 -1.03
C GLY A 10 -17.21 -0.06 0.27
N TYR A 11 -17.93 -0.48 1.32
CA TYR A 11 -17.32 -0.91 2.59
C TYR A 11 -16.61 -2.26 2.41
N TRP A 12 -17.30 -3.23 1.79
CA TRP A 12 -16.76 -4.56 1.58
C TRP A 12 -15.61 -4.57 0.57
N SER A 13 -15.74 -3.80 -0.52
CA SER A 13 -14.66 -3.69 -1.51
C SER A 13 -13.39 -3.08 -0.90
N LEU A 14 -13.52 -2.05 -0.06
CA LEU A 14 -12.38 -1.48 0.69
C LEU A 14 -11.75 -2.50 1.64
N LYS A 15 -12.56 -3.29 2.36
CA LYS A 15 -12.05 -4.32 3.28
C LYS A 15 -11.24 -5.39 2.53
N VAL A 16 -11.76 -5.88 1.41
CA VAL A 16 -11.06 -6.86 0.56
C VAL A 16 -9.76 -6.27 0.03
N PHE A 17 -9.80 -5.03 -0.49
CA PHE A 17 -8.61 -4.32 -0.94
C PHE A 17 -7.55 -4.15 0.16
N ALA A 18 -7.98 -3.75 1.37
CA ALA A 18 -7.09 -3.55 2.51
C ALA A 18 -6.41 -4.86 2.95
N VAL A 19 -7.14 -5.98 2.96
CA VAL A 19 -6.57 -7.30 3.26
C VAL A 19 -5.57 -7.72 2.18
N ALA A 20 -5.92 -7.58 0.90
CA ALA A 20 -5.01 -7.89 -0.20
C ALA A 20 -3.73 -7.05 -0.12
N LEU A 21 -3.85 -5.75 0.18
CA LEU A 21 -2.72 -4.86 0.36
C LEU A 21 -1.84 -5.26 1.54
N ALA A 22 -2.44 -5.62 2.68
CA ALA A 22 -1.72 -6.09 3.86
C ALA A 22 -0.95 -7.39 3.57
N LEU A 23 -1.58 -8.36 2.91
CA LEU A 23 -0.92 -9.62 2.51
C LEU A 23 0.24 -9.37 1.55
N PHE A 24 0.07 -8.45 0.59
CA PHE A 24 1.14 -8.06 -0.32
C PHE A 24 2.32 -7.41 0.42
N GLY A 25 2.04 -6.48 1.35
CA GLY A 25 3.06 -5.86 2.20
C GLY A 25 3.80 -6.88 3.08
N LEU A 26 3.07 -7.86 3.64
CA LEU A 26 3.65 -8.94 4.43
C LEU A 26 4.59 -9.82 3.59
N ALA A 27 4.16 -10.22 2.38
CA ALA A 27 4.98 -10.99 1.47
C ALA A 27 6.25 -10.22 1.05
N MET A 28 6.12 -8.91 0.76
CA MET A 28 7.28 -8.05 0.49
C MET A 28 8.22 -7.91 1.68
N ALA A 29 7.70 -7.77 2.90
CA ALA A 29 8.53 -7.67 4.10
C ALA A 29 9.28 -8.97 4.36
N ALA A 30 8.62 -10.13 4.21
CA ALA A 30 9.26 -11.43 4.35
C ALA A 30 10.33 -11.67 3.27
N GLY A 31 10.01 -11.38 2.00
CA GLY A 31 10.98 -11.46 0.90
C GLY A 31 12.12 -10.45 1.03
N GLY A 32 11.83 -9.26 1.54
CA GLY A 32 12.83 -8.22 1.84
C GLY A 32 13.78 -8.63 2.96
N LEU A 33 13.27 -9.26 4.02
CA LEU A 33 14.10 -9.81 5.10
C LEU A 33 15.05 -10.89 4.57
N TRP A 34 14.56 -11.75 3.68
CA TRP A 34 15.38 -12.74 2.99
C TRP A 34 16.44 -12.11 2.10
N LEU A 35 16.09 -11.07 1.32
CA LEU A 35 17.05 -10.34 0.48
C LEU A 35 18.13 -9.64 1.30
N VAL A 36 17.78 -9.04 2.44
CA VAL A 36 18.75 -8.43 3.36
C VAL A 36 19.75 -9.47 3.85
N ALA A 37 19.29 -10.68 4.20
CA ALA A 37 20.16 -11.77 4.63
C ALA A 37 21.14 -12.24 3.52
N LEU A 38 20.76 -12.08 2.25
CA LEU A 38 21.58 -12.43 1.08
C LEU A 38 22.48 -11.26 0.59
N GLY A 39 22.45 -10.10 1.25
CA GLY A 39 23.19 -8.90 0.82
C GLY A 39 22.56 -8.15 -0.35
N GLY A 40 21.28 -8.41 -0.65
CA GLY A 40 20.51 -7.72 -1.67
C GLY A 40 19.97 -6.36 -1.22
N SER A 41 19.08 -5.76 -2.03
CA SER A 41 18.53 -4.43 -1.75
C SER A 41 17.68 -4.43 -0.47
N TRP A 42 18.13 -3.68 0.53
CA TRP A 42 17.50 -3.57 1.84
C TRP A 42 16.13 -2.90 1.83
N TYR A 43 15.84 -2.12 0.79
CA TYR A 43 14.66 -1.24 0.70
C TYR A 43 13.32 -1.98 0.68
N TYR A 44 13.27 -3.24 0.22
CA TYR A 44 12.03 -4.01 0.17
C TYR A 44 11.43 -4.28 1.56
N LEU A 45 12.26 -4.35 2.60
CA LEU A 45 11.83 -4.57 3.97
C LEU A 45 11.03 -3.37 4.55
N PRO A 46 11.58 -2.13 4.61
CA PRO A 46 10.82 -0.98 5.08
C PRO A 46 9.63 -0.66 4.17
N ALA A 47 9.73 -0.88 2.86
CA ALA A 47 8.60 -0.71 1.94
C ALA A 47 7.47 -1.70 2.25
N GLY A 48 7.77 -2.98 2.45
CA GLY A 48 6.79 -4.00 2.82
C GLY A 48 6.08 -3.69 4.14
N ILE A 49 6.85 -3.25 5.16
CA ILE A 49 6.30 -2.83 6.46
C ILE A 49 5.35 -1.64 6.30
N GLY A 50 5.74 -0.62 5.53
CA GLY A 50 4.91 0.55 5.28
C GLY A 50 3.60 0.21 4.54
N ILE A 51 3.66 -0.68 3.55
CA ILE A 51 2.47 -1.17 2.83
C ILE A 51 1.56 -1.99 3.77
N LEU A 52 2.14 -2.86 4.60
CA LEU A 52 1.40 -3.64 5.58
C LEU A 52 0.65 -2.74 6.58
N ALA A 53 1.34 -1.74 7.13
CA ALA A 53 0.75 -0.76 8.04
C ALA A 53 -0.35 0.07 7.35
N SER A 54 -0.15 0.45 6.08
CA SER A 54 -1.18 1.12 5.27
C SER A 54 -2.43 0.24 5.10
N GLY A 55 -2.26 -1.03 4.74
CA GLY A 55 -3.36 -2.00 4.63
C GLY A 55 -4.13 -2.15 5.94
N ALA A 56 -3.42 -2.24 7.07
CA ALA A 56 -4.05 -2.29 8.39
C ALA A 56 -4.86 -1.03 8.71
N MET A 57 -4.32 0.17 8.43
CA MET A 57 -5.04 1.43 8.61
C MET A 57 -6.29 1.55 7.72
N LEU A 58 -6.19 1.14 6.46
CA LEU A 58 -7.34 1.12 5.53
C LEU A 58 -8.41 0.12 5.98
N PHE A 59 -8.00 -1.03 6.52
CA PHE A 59 -8.94 -1.98 7.11
C PHE A 59 -9.67 -1.38 8.32
N LEU A 60 -9.01 -0.53 9.09
CA LEU A 60 -9.59 0.23 10.20
C LEU A 60 -10.36 1.49 9.74
N LEU A 61 -10.59 1.65 8.43
CA LEU A 61 -11.27 2.80 7.81
C LEU A 61 -10.58 4.15 8.08
N ARG A 62 -9.26 4.16 8.32
CA ARG A 62 -8.49 5.37 8.60
C ARG A 62 -7.90 5.96 7.32
N ILE A 63 -8.16 7.23 7.07
CA ILE A 63 -7.58 7.97 5.92
C ILE A 63 -6.05 8.03 5.97
N GLN A 64 -5.46 7.93 7.17
CA GLN A 64 -4.01 7.86 7.36
C GLN A 64 -3.36 6.72 6.58
N GLY A 65 -4.08 5.62 6.34
CA GLY A 65 -3.58 4.51 5.52
C GLY A 65 -3.29 4.91 4.08
N VAL A 66 -4.11 5.80 3.49
CA VAL A 66 -3.87 6.35 2.15
C VAL A 66 -2.57 7.16 2.16
N TRP A 67 -2.43 8.09 3.10
CA TRP A 67 -1.25 8.96 3.20
C TRP A 67 0.04 8.16 3.44
N LEU A 68 -0.03 7.13 4.27
CA LEU A 68 1.11 6.24 4.52
C LEU A 68 1.51 5.48 3.24
N TYR A 69 0.54 4.99 2.47
CA TYR A 69 0.83 4.35 1.18
C TYR A 69 1.56 5.30 0.23
N TRP A 70 1.08 6.54 0.11
CA TRP A 70 1.69 7.56 -0.75
C TRP A 70 3.10 7.94 -0.29
N LEU A 71 3.35 7.99 1.02
CA LEU A 71 4.69 8.20 1.56
C LEU A 71 5.64 7.06 1.14
N VAL A 72 5.20 5.81 1.27
CA VAL A 72 5.97 4.63 0.84
C VAL A 72 6.19 4.63 -0.67
N PHE A 73 5.20 5.03 -1.45
CA PHE A 73 5.33 5.16 -2.90
C PHE A 73 6.39 6.18 -3.30
N LEU A 74 6.37 7.37 -2.70
CA LEU A 74 7.37 8.41 -2.98
C LEU A 74 8.78 7.98 -2.55
N ALA A 75 8.90 7.32 -1.40
CA ALA A 75 10.17 6.74 -0.98
C ALA A 75 10.65 5.67 -2.00
N THR A 76 9.72 4.88 -2.55
CA THR A 76 10.04 3.83 -3.53
C THR A 76 10.47 4.42 -4.86
N LEU A 77 9.85 5.55 -5.25
CA LEU A 77 10.26 6.33 -6.40
C LEU A 77 11.69 6.88 -6.23
N ALA A 78 11.97 7.52 -5.10
CA ALA A 78 13.29 8.05 -4.80
C ALA A 78 14.36 6.94 -4.76
N TRP A 79 14.05 5.80 -4.13
CA TRP A 79 14.94 4.65 -4.07
C TRP A 79 15.18 4.04 -5.47
N ALA A 80 14.13 3.83 -6.26
CA ALA A 80 14.27 3.25 -7.59
C ALA A 80 15.11 4.14 -8.53
N LEU A 81 14.96 5.46 -8.43
CA LEU A 81 15.79 6.43 -9.15
C LEU A 81 17.24 6.43 -8.66
N TRP A 82 17.49 6.23 -7.37
CA TRP A 82 18.85 6.11 -6.84
C TRP A 82 19.54 4.81 -7.28
N GLU A 83 18.83 3.70 -7.25
CA GLU A 83 19.37 2.37 -7.55
C GLU A 83 19.70 2.19 -9.04
N VAL A 84 18.80 2.63 -9.94
CA VAL A 84 18.94 2.35 -11.39
C VAL A 84 18.95 3.60 -12.27
N GLY A 85 18.91 4.79 -11.66
CA GLY A 85 18.92 6.05 -12.38
C GLY A 85 17.63 6.28 -13.18
N ALA A 86 17.73 7.11 -14.21
CA ALA A 86 16.62 7.45 -15.11
C ALA A 86 16.41 6.43 -16.25
N GLN A 87 16.85 5.17 -16.07
CA GLN A 87 16.64 4.14 -17.07
C GLN A 87 15.16 3.69 -17.03
N PRO A 88 14.38 3.86 -18.12
CA PRO A 88 12.95 3.61 -18.07
C PRO A 88 12.60 2.13 -17.86
N TRP A 89 13.35 1.21 -18.48
CA TRP A 89 13.08 -0.23 -18.43
C TRP A 89 13.12 -0.83 -17.02
N PRO A 90 14.15 -0.56 -16.20
CA PRO A 90 14.19 -1.08 -14.83
C PRO A 90 13.24 -0.35 -13.87
N LEU A 91 12.78 0.85 -14.21
CA LEU A 91 11.82 1.61 -13.41
C LEU A 91 10.40 1.06 -13.54
N VAL A 92 10.01 0.62 -14.74
CA VAL A 92 8.67 0.07 -15.03
C VAL A 92 8.24 -1.02 -14.02
N PRO A 93 8.96 -2.15 -13.84
CA PRO A 93 8.53 -3.20 -12.92
C PRO A 93 8.54 -2.76 -11.45
N ARG A 94 9.33 -1.74 -11.09
CA ARG A 94 9.44 -1.23 -9.72
C ARG A 94 8.34 -0.22 -9.38
N LEU A 95 7.86 0.54 -10.36
CA LEU A 95 6.95 1.67 -10.13
C LEU A 95 5.53 1.43 -10.61
N VAL A 96 5.31 0.60 -11.64
CA VAL A 96 3.96 0.41 -12.19
C VAL A 96 3.01 -0.17 -11.15
N ALA A 97 3.38 -1.27 -10.50
CA ALA A 97 2.51 -1.90 -9.49
C ALA A 97 2.22 -0.95 -8.31
N PRO A 98 3.23 -0.29 -7.70
CA PRO A 98 2.99 0.69 -6.65
C PRO A 98 2.16 1.89 -7.10
N THR A 99 2.33 2.37 -8.33
CA THR A 99 1.54 3.49 -8.86
C THR A 99 0.07 3.11 -9.01
N VAL A 100 -0.23 1.94 -9.58
CA VAL A 100 -1.61 1.45 -9.74
C VAL A 100 -2.28 1.34 -8.37
N ILE A 101 -1.61 0.76 -7.38
CA ILE A 101 -2.15 0.66 -6.03
C ILE A 101 -2.32 2.05 -5.41
N ALA A 102 -1.38 2.98 -5.59
CA ALA A 102 -1.50 4.37 -5.10
C ALA A 102 -2.78 5.03 -5.63
N LEU A 103 -3.05 4.89 -6.93
CA LEU A 103 -4.26 5.41 -7.56
C LEU A 103 -5.52 4.72 -7.01
N LEU A 104 -5.49 3.40 -6.81
CA LEU A 104 -6.61 2.67 -6.21
C LEU A 104 -6.91 3.14 -4.78
N THR A 105 -5.89 3.46 -3.97
CA THR A 105 -6.13 4.01 -2.62
C THR A 105 -6.89 5.34 -2.64
N LEU A 106 -6.70 6.18 -3.68
CA LEU A 106 -7.41 7.44 -3.83
C LEU A 106 -8.92 7.24 -4.11
N LEU A 107 -9.29 6.19 -4.84
CA LEU A 107 -10.69 5.87 -5.12
C LEU A 107 -11.50 5.59 -3.84
N TYR A 108 -10.83 5.16 -2.77
CA TYR A 108 -11.46 4.87 -1.49
C TYR A 108 -11.53 6.07 -0.54
N VAL A 109 -10.93 7.21 -0.88
CA VAL A 109 -10.94 8.43 -0.05
C VAL A 109 -12.37 8.91 0.27
N PRO A 110 -13.33 8.97 -0.67
CA PRO A 110 -14.70 9.39 -0.36
C PRO A 110 -15.38 8.45 0.65
N THR A 111 -15.15 7.14 0.52
CA THR A 111 -15.70 6.12 1.43
C THR A 111 -15.10 6.24 2.83
N LEU A 112 -13.79 6.48 2.93
CA LEU A 112 -13.10 6.69 4.21
C LEU A 112 -13.55 7.97 4.91
N ARG A 113 -13.74 9.07 4.17
CA ARG A 113 -14.23 10.35 4.73
C ARG A 113 -15.64 10.28 5.30
N ARG A 114 -16.49 9.37 4.81
CA ARG A 114 -17.84 9.15 5.37
C ARG A 114 -17.83 8.48 6.74
N HIS A 115 -16.80 7.69 7.04
CA HIS A 115 -16.65 6.94 8.29
C HIS A 115 -15.77 7.62 9.34
N SER A 116 -15.08 8.70 8.98
CA SER A 116 -14.18 9.45 9.88
C SER A 116 -14.87 10.65 10.55
N LYS A 117 -16.20 10.65 10.64
CA LYS A 117 -17.00 11.63 11.40
C LYS A 117 -17.34 11.12 12.79
#